data_AF-A0A349HJS7-F1
#
_entry.id   AF-A0A349HJS7-F1
#
_cell.length_a   1.000
_cell.length_b   1.000
_cell.length_c   1.000
_cell.angle_alpha   90.00
_cell.angle_beta   90.00
_cell.angle_gamma   90.00
#
_symmetry.space_group_name_H-M   'P 1'
#
loop_
_entity.id
_entity.type
_entity.pdbx_description
1 polymer ?
#
loop_
_entity_poly.entity_id
_entity_poly.type
_entity_poly.pdbx_seq_one_letter_code
_entity_poly.pdbx_strand_id
1 'polypeptide(L)'
;MIRKFLLVVFVFMFVCCELHAENLSADVFLGPSLGETIVIRHSNGGGITKKTCTFISDSGTYYIEERTRLPKKDTAPKGFPPEIAKIIMGEADIVNNYKLQAKDGKLVLESISFKGEENILVDFVDRRWTQFSKSPEGKVKTVYVLVKEGEEMILGKLRKVVRVKYSHDFDGVHYAQSYVLASGLGLIRRRNLSPGPNEIISTLVQE
;
A
#
# COMPACT_ATOMS: atom_id res chain seq x y z
N MET A 1 3.03 13.93 -55.65
CA MET A 1 1.93 14.22 -54.70
C MET A 1 1.77 13.19 -53.58
N ILE A 2 1.94 11.88 -53.85
CA ILE A 2 1.79 10.78 -52.87
C ILE A 2 2.75 10.85 -51.67
N ARG A 3 3.99 11.35 -51.85
CA ARG A 3 4.99 11.47 -50.76
C ARG A 3 4.62 12.48 -49.67
N LYS A 4 3.80 13.50 -49.96
CA LYS A 4 3.35 14.47 -48.94
C LYS A 4 2.18 13.94 -48.11
N PHE A 5 1.39 13.01 -48.66
CA PHE A 5 0.24 12.43 -47.98
C PHE A 5 0.67 11.37 -46.94
N LEU A 6 1.69 10.56 -47.24
CA LEU A 6 2.20 9.54 -46.32
C LEU A 6 2.88 10.12 -45.06
N LEU A 7 3.54 11.28 -45.18
CA LEU A 7 4.21 11.93 -44.05
C LEU A 7 3.20 12.50 -43.04
N VAL A 8 2.07 13.02 -43.51
CA VAL A 8 1.01 13.59 -42.65
C VAL A 8 0.30 12.50 -41.83
N VAL A 9 0.10 11.31 -42.41
CA VAL A 9 -0.49 10.16 -41.69
C VAL A 9 0.44 9.62 -40.60
N PHE A 10 1.75 9.60 -40.83
CA PHE A 10 2.74 9.17 -39.84
C PHE A 10 2.87 10.16 -38.67
N VAL A 11 2.79 11.46 -38.92
CA VAL A 11 2.80 12.49 -37.86
C VAL A 11 1.49 12.45 -37.06
N PHE A 12 0.33 12.23 -37.69
CA PHE A 12 -0.93 12.05 -36.96
C PHE A 12 -0.95 10.79 -36.10
N MET A 13 -0.35 9.67 -36.54
CA MET A 13 -0.22 8.48 -35.70
C MET A 13 0.71 8.68 -34.50
N PHE A 14 1.79 9.46 -34.63
CA PHE A 14 2.66 9.77 -33.49
C PHE A 14 2.01 10.76 -32.51
N VAL A 15 1.26 11.74 -33.00
CA VAL A 15 0.53 12.71 -32.16
C VAL A 15 -0.69 12.06 -31.49
N CYS A 16 -1.30 11.02 -32.07
CA CYS A 16 -2.38 10.27 -31.41
C CYS A 16 -1.88 9.19 -30.44
N CYS A 17 -0.62 8.72 -30.56
CA CYS A 17 -0.05 7.76 -29.62
C CYS A 17 0.60 8.42 -28.38
N GLU A 18 0.87 9.72 -28.43
CA GLU A 18 1.30 10.48 -27.26
C GLU A 18 0.10 11.02 -26.48
N LEU A 19 -0.10 10.47 -25.28
CA LEU A 19 -0.79 11.08 -24.14
C LEU A 19 -2.32 11.20 -24.23
N HIS A 20 -3.00 10.06 -24.29
CA HIS A 20 -3.97 9.78 -23.20
C HIS A 20 -3.36 8.71 -22.31
N ALA A 21 -2.30 9.08 -21.58
CA ALA A 21 -2.12 8.44 -20.28
C ALA A 21 -3.33 8.90 -19.48
N GLU A 22 -4.38 8.06 -19.39
CA GLU A 22 -5.42 8.27 -18.39
C GLU A 22 -4.70 8.48 -17.06
N ASN A 23 -4.71 9.72 -16.56
CA ASN A 23 -4.16 9.99 -15.25
C ASN A 23 -4.97 9.15 -14.26
N LEU A 24 -4.34 8.08 -13.76
CA LEU A 24 -4.92 7.21 -12.76
C LEU A 24 -5.29 8.04 -11.54
N SER A 25 -6.58 8.19 -11.30
CA SER A 25 -7.06 8.95 -10.16
C SER A 25 -6.88 8.15 -8.88
N ALA A 26 -6.47 8.81 -7.79
CA ALA A 26 -6.12 8.14 -6.54
C ALA A 26 -7.30 7.43 -5.87
N ASP A 27 -8.52 7.92 -6.09
CA ASP A 27 -9.77 7.39 -5.54
C ASP A 27 -10.06 5.96 -5.98
N VAL A 28 -9.61 5.55 -7.17
CA VAL A 28 -9.82 4.17 -7.64
C VAL A 28 -9.12 3.14 -6.75
N PHE A 29 -8.13 3.56 -5.95
CA PHE A 29 -7.39 2.72 -5.01
C PHE A 29 -7.93 2.77 -3.58
N LEU A 30 -9.01 3.50 -3.33
CA LEU A 30 -9.75 3.40 -2.06
C LEU A 30 -10.32 2.00 -1.93
N GLY A 31 -10.18 1.40 -0.75
CA GLY A 31 -10.69 0.07 -0.51
C GLY A 31 -10.17 -0.59 0.77
N PRO A 32 -10.78 -1.71 1.19
CA PRO A 32 -11.88 -2.40 0.50
C PRO A 32 -13.24 -1.68 0.57
N SER A 33 -14.26 -2.18 -0.12
CA SER A 33 -15.62 -1.61 -0.09
C SER A 33 -16.24 -1.70 1.30
N LEU A 34 -17.27 -0.90 1.61
CA LEU A 34 -17.95 -0.95 2.91
C LEU A 34 -18.44 -2.37 3.24
N GLY A 35 -18.06 -2.88 4.40
CA GLY A 35 -18.38 -4.24 4.85
C GLY A 35 -17.55 -5.36 4.20
N GLU A 36 -16.79 -5.08 3.15
CA GLU A 36 -15.89 -6.04 2.52
C GLU A 36 -14.62 -6.21 3.39
N THR A 37 -14.16 -7.46 3.49
CA THR A 37 -12.94 -7.80 4.22
C THR A 37 -11.95 -8.45 3.26
N ILE A 38 -10.73 -7.92 3.21
CA ILE A 38 -9.61 -8.57 2.52
C ILE A 38 -8.65 -9.20 3.52
N VAL A 39 -8.04 -10.32 3.12
CA VAL A 39 -7.13 -11.09 3.97
C VAL A 39 -5.71 -10.98 3.43
N ILE A 40 -4.80 -10.45 4.24
CA ILE A 40 -3.38 -10.33 3.94
C ILE A 40 -2.61 -11.33 4.80
N ARG A 41 -1.86 -12.24 4.15
CA ARG A 41 -0.96 -13.17 4.84
C ARG A 41 0.44 -12.58 4.88
N HIS A 42 1.05 -12.58 6.06
CA HIS A 42 2.44 -12.20 6.24
C HIS A 42 3.33 -13.44 6.16
N SER A 43 4.52 -13.29 5.61
CA SER A 43 5.50 -14.37 5.52
C SER A 43 6.13 -14.66 6.89
N ASN A 44 6.80 -15.80 7.01
CA ASN A 44 7.66 -16.17 8.15
C ASN A 44 7.01 -16.06 9.53
N GLY A 45 5.74 -16.44 9.62
CA GLY A 45 5.01 -16.38 10.89
C GLY A 45 4.60 -14.96 11.30
N GLY A 46 4.57 -13.99 10.38
CA GLY A 46 4.06 -12.64 10.64
C GLY A 46 2.54 -12.57 10.87
N GLY A 47 1.82 -13.68 10.72
CA GLY A 47 0.39 -13.78 11.00
C GLY A 47 -0.52 -13.48 9.81
N ILE A 48 -1.80 -13.26 10.12
CA ILE A 48 -2.86 -12.94 9.15
C ILE A 48 -3.49 -11.63 9.56
N THR A 49 -3.53 -10.66 8.65
CA THR A 49 -4.27 -9.41 8.80
C THR A 49 -5.58 -9.48 8.03
N LYS A 50 -6.68 -9.19 8.71
CA LYS A 50 -7.97 -8.89 8.08
C LYS A 50 -8.13 -7.39 8.03
N LYS A 51 -8.42 -6.85 6.85
CA LYS A 51 -8.66 -5.42 6.63
C LYS A 51 -10.10 -5.24 6.20
N THR A 52 -10.86 -4.44 6.95
CA THR A 52 -12.29 -4.25 6.74
C THR A 52 -12.59 -2.76 6.70
N CYS A 53 -13.35 -2.31 5.69
CA CYS A 53 -13.91 -0.96 5.71
C CYS A 53 -15.15 -0.95 6.58
N THR A 54 -15.10 -0.25 7.71
CA THR A 54 -16.16 -0.22 8.71
C THR A 54 -17.15 0.92 8.48
N PHE A 55 -16.69 2.01 7.87
CA PHE A 55 -17.49 3.20 7.60
C PHE A 55 -16.93 4.00 6.43
N ILE A 56 -17.80 4.65 5.65
CA ILE A 56 -17.42 5.64 4.64
C ILE A 56 -18.20 6.92 4.96
N SER A 57 -17.51 8.04 5.14
CA SER A 57 -18.18 9.33 5.37
C SER A 57 -18.80 9.90 4.11
N ASP A 58 -19.70 10.87 4.27
CA ASP A 58 -20.31 11.63 3.16
C ASP A 58 -19.26 12.33 2.28
N SER A 59 -18.10 12.67 2.84
CA SER A 59 -16.95 13.23 2.12
C SER A 59 -16.09 12.20 1.37
N GLY A 60 -16.49 10.93 1.36
CA GLY A 60 -15.74 9.84 0.72
C GLY A 60 -14.51 9.36 1.50
N THR A 61 -14.44 9.61 2.81
CA THR A 61 -13.35 9.09 3.66
C THR A 61 -13.65 7.68 4.10
N TYR A 62 -12.72 6.77 3.85
CA TYR A 62 -12.83 5.36 4.24
C TYR A 62 -12.22 5.18 5.63
N TYR A 63 -12.96 4.53 6.52
CA TYR A 63 -12.49 4.15 7.85
C TYR A 63 -12.22 2.66 7.84
N ILE A 64 -10.95 2.33 8.00
CA ILE A 64 -10.45 0.97 7.86
C ILE A 64 -9.97 0.46 9.22
N GLU A 65 -10.45 -0.73 9.57
CA GLU A 65 -9.93 -1.51 10.69
C GLU A 65 -9.05 -2.64 10.14
N GLU A 66 -7.80 -2.70 10.61
CA GLU A 66 -6.91 -3.84 10.41
C GLU A 66 -6.78 -4.64 11.71
N ARG A 67 -7.12 -5.93 11.66
CA ARG A 67 -6.93 -6.88 12.77
C ARG A 67 -5.90 -7.91 12.37
N THR A 68 -4.78 -7.94 13.08
CA THR A 68 -3.69 -8.89 12.82
C THR A 68 -3.63 -9.94 13.92
N ARG A 69 -3.82 -11.20 13.53
CA ARG A 69 -3.65 -12.37 14.39
C ARG A 69 -2.28 -12.98 14.15
N LEU A 70 -1.42 -12.96 15.16
CA LEU A 70 -0.14 -13.67 15.12
C LEU A 70 -0.35 -15.18 15.22
N PRO A 71 0.57 -16.01 14.68
CA PRO A 71 0.51 -17.46 14.86
C PRO A 71 0.55 -17.82 16.34
N LYS A 72 -0.17 -18.88 16.70
CA LYS A 72 -0.16 -19.39 18.08
C LYS A 72 1.26 -19.83 18.44
N LYS A 73 1.69 -19.46 19.65
CA LYS A 73 2.94 -19.93 20.23
C LYS A 73 2.66 -20.82 21.42
N ASP A 74 3.57 -21.76 21.68
CA ASP A 74 3.43 -22.71 22.79
C ASP A 74 4.00 -22.17 24.11
N THR A 75 4.78 -21.07 24.06
CA THR A 75 5.45 -20.52 25.24
C THR A 75 5.19 -19.03 25.37
N ALA A 76 4.62 -18.64 26.51
CA ALA A 76 4.37 -17.25 26.86
C ALA A 76 5.68 -16.46 26.96
N PRO A 77 5.76 -15.28 26.31
CA PRO A 77 6.93 -14.43 26.44
C PRO A 77 7.01 -13.89 27.87
N LYS A 78 8.19 -13.95 28.48
CA LYS A 78 8.43 -13.39 29.82
C LYS A 78 8.68 -11.89 29.73
N GLY A 79 8.28 -11.15 30.76
CA GLY A 79 8.57 -9.71 30.91
C GLY A 79 7.64 -8.76 30.16
N PHE A 80 6.58 -9.25 29.52
CA PHE A 80 5.56 -8.42 28.88
C PHE A 80 4.28 -8.30 29.73
N PRO A 81 3.56 -7.17 29.66
CA PRO A 81 2.23 -7.05 30.25
C PRO A 81 1.27 -8.14 29.74
N PRO A 82 0.29 -8.59 30.54
CA PRO A 82 -0.62 -9.69 30.16
C PRO A 82 -1.31 -9.48 28.81
N GLU A 83 -1.70 -8.26 28.48
CA GLU A 83 -2.38 -7.92 27.23
C GLU A 83 -1.46 -8.11 26.01
N ILE A 84 -0.20 -7.68 26.13
CA ILE A 84 0.82 -7.85 25.10
C ILE A 84 1.22 -9.33 24.98
N ALA A 85 1.30 -10.06 26.10
CA ALA A 85 1.56 -11.49 26.10
C ALA A 85 0.47 -12.24 25.31
N LYS A 86 -0.82 -11.92 25.51
CA LYS A 86 -1.93 -12.50 24.73
C LYS A 86 -1.80 -12.24 23.22
N ILE A 87 -1.39 -11.04 22.82
CA ILE A 87 -1.13 -10.72 21.41
C ILE A 87 0.01 -11.60 20.86
N ILE A 88 1.16 -11.65 21.53
CA ILE A 88 2.32 -12.43 21.10
C ILE A 88 2.01 -13.93 21.02
N MET A 89 1.14 -14.41 21.89
CA MET A 89 0.66 -15.80 21.91
C MET A 89 -0.37 -16.12 20.84
N GLY A 90 -0.82 -15.13 20.05
CA GLY A 90 -1.88 -15.29 19.06
C GLY A 90 -3.26 -15.49 19.69
N GLU A 91 -3.47 -15.06 20.94
CA GLU A 91 -4.76 -15.14 21.65
C GLU A 91 -5.60 -13.87 21.46
N ALA A 92 -4.95 -12.74 21.21
CA ALA A 92 -5.58 -11.45 20.90
C ALA A 92 -5.07 -10.90 19.55
N ASP A 93 -5.85 -9.98 18.97
CA ASP A 93 -5.47 -9.28 17.74
C ASP A 93 -4.70 -7.99 18.05
N ILE A 94 -3.76 -7.65 17.17
CA ILE A 94 -3.29 -6.28 17.03
C ILE A 94 -4.33 -5.53 16.20
N VAL A 95 -4.86 -4.43 16.73
CA VAL A 95 -5.87 -3.61 16.03
C VAL A 95 -5.25 -2.29 15.62
N ASN A 96 -5.38 -1.94 14.34
CA ASN A 96 -4.97 -0.64 13.80
C ASN A 96 -6.13 -0.04 13.01
N ASN A 97 -6.63 1.09 13.49
CA ASN A 97 -7.66 1.88 12.82
C ASN A 97 -7.03 3.08 12.10
N TYR A 98 -7.42 3.32 10.86
CA TYR A 98 -6.96 4.46 10.08
C TYR A 98 -8.03 4.98 9.12
N LYS A 99 -7.87 6.25 8.71
CA LYS A 99 -8.64 6.86 7.62
C LYS A 99 -7.86 6.74 6.32
N LEU A 100 -8.56 6.52 5.22
CA LEU A 100 -8.01 6.50 3.87
C LEU A 100 -8.80 7.48 3.00
N GLN A 101 -8.09 8.37 2.32
CA GLN A 101 -8.69 9.46 1.53
C GLN A 101 -7.94 9.63 0.22
N ALA A 102 -8.68 9.95 -0.84
CA ALA A 102 -8.11 10.48 -2.06
C ALA A 102 -8.23 12.01 -2.03
N LYS A 103 -7.10 12.71 -2.06
CA LYS A 103 -7.05 14.17 -1.97
C LYS A 103 -5.91 14.70 -2.83
N ASP A 104 -6.17 15.71 -3.65
CA ASP A 104 -5.16 16.40 -4.48
C ASP A 104 -4.31 15.44 -5.33
N GLY A 105 -4.94 14.39 -5.89
CA GLY A 105 -4.25 13.36 -6.70
C GLY A 105 -3.40 12.37 -5.89
N LYS A 106 -3.56 12.34 -4.56
CA LYS A 106 -2.81 11.47 -3.65
C LYS A 106 -3.75 10.53 -2.91
N LEU A 107 -3.24 9.35 -2.56
CA LEU A 107 -3.88 8.47 -1.60
C LEU A 107 -3.22 8.67 -0.23
N VAL A 108 -3.97 9.22 0.71
CA VAL A 108 -3.50 9.60 2.04
C VAL A 108 -4.10 8.67 3.10
N LEU A 109 -3.25 8.23 4.02
CA LEU A 109 -3.59 7.40 5.18
C LEU A 109 -3.29 8.18 6.46
N GLU A 110 -4.25 8.26 7.37
CA GLU A 110 -4.08 8.86 8.70
C GLU A 110 -4.39 7.81 9.76
N SER A 111 -3.42 7.45 10.62
CA SER A 111 -3.70 6.52 11.71
C SER A 111 -4.57 7.20 12.78
N ILE A 112 -5.69 6.58 13.12
CA ILE A 112 -6.54 6.99 14.24
C ILE A 112 -5.93 6.51 15.57
N SER A 113 -5.27 5.35 15.51
CA SER A 113 -4.67 4.68 16.68
C SER A 113 -3.36 5.35 17.11
N PHE A 114 -2.62 5.92 16.16
CA PHE A 114 -1.39 6.67 16.38
C PHE A 114 -1.53 8.06 15.77
N LYS A 115 -2.14 8.98 16.53
CA LYS A 115 -2.36 10.36 16.08
C LYS A 115 -1.03 11.06 15.79
N GLY A 116 -0.95 11.79 14.69
CA GLY A 116 0.08 12.81 14.52
C GLY A 116 0.63 13.00 13.11
N GLU A 117 0.54 12.02 12.21
CA GLU A 117 1.16 12.14 10.87
C GLU A 117 0.30 11.49 9.78
N GLU A 118 -0.11 12.31 8.80
CA GLU A 118 -0.68 11.85 7.53
C GLU A 118 0.42 11.19 6.69
N ASN A 119 0.12 10.03 6.11
CA ASN A 119 1.04 9.26 5.29
C ASN A 119 0.54 9.17 3.85
N ILE A 120 1.38 9.52 2.88
CA ILE A 120 1.05 9.43 1.46
C ILE A 120 1.39 8.02 0.97
N LEU A 121 0.37 7.19 0.74
CA LEU A 121 0.54 5.85 0.19
C LEU A 121 0.88 5.87 -1.29
N VAL A 122 0.41 6.86 -2.05
CA VAL A 122 0.85 7.07 -3.43
C VAL A 122 0.52 8.50 -3.83
N ASP A 123 1.46 9.12 -4.54
CA ASP A 123 1.28 10.42 -5.15
C ASP A 123 1.30 10.25 -6.67
N PHE A 124 0.15 10.47 -7.31
CA PHE A 124 0.02 10.39 -8.78
C PHE A 124 0.42 11.70 -9.46
N VAL A 125 0.55 12.79 -8.69
CA VAL A 125 1.02 14.09 -9.18
C VAL A 125 2.54 14.11 -9.16
N ASP A 126 3.14 13.86 -8.00
CA ASP A 126 4.58 13.70 -7.83
C ASP A 126 4.95 12.23 -7.70
N ARG A 127 5.30 11.61 -8.83
CA ARG A 127 5.67 10.18 -8.91
C ARG A 127 6.92 9.82 -8.09
N ARG A 128 7.60 10.80 -7.47
CA ARG A 128 8.73 10.61 -6.55
C ARG A 128 8.65 11.58 -5.37
N TRP A 129 8.10 11.14 -4.25
CA TRP A 129 7.94 11.96 -3.06
C TRP A 129 8.83 11.51 -1.89
N THR A 130 8.89 12.33 -0.84
CA THR A 130 9.59 12.03 0.41
C THR A 130 8.64 12.17 1.58
N GLN A 131 8.76 11.26 2.56
CA GLN A 131 8.12 11.40 3.87
C GLN A 131 9.16 11.31 4.98
N PHE A 132 8.84 11.91 6.12
CA PHE A 132 9.66 11.86 7.32
C PHE A 132 8.88 11.16 8.41
N SER A 133 9.46 10.12 9.01
CA SER A 133 8.94 9.48 10.20
C SER A 133 9.84 9.80 11.40
N LYS A 134 9.25 9.84 12.59
CA LYS A 134 10.02 9.94 13.84
C LYS A 134 10.43 8.56 14.32
N SER A 135 11.71 8.40 14.62
CA SER A 135 12.26 7.28 15.38
C SER A 135 12.92 7.80 16.67
N PRO A 136 13.22 6.94 17.66
CA PRO A 136 13.97 7.32 18.86
C PRO A 136 15.32 7.99 18.55
N GLU A 137 15.93 7.63 17.43
CA GLU A 137 17.26 8.07 16.96
C GLU A 137 17.19 9.36 16.12
N GLY A 138 15.98 9.81 15.74
CA GLY A 138 15.78 11.06 15.01
C GLY A 138 14.71 10.98 13.92
N LYS A 139 14.75 11.91 12.98
CA LYS A 139 13.86 11.88 11.81
C LYS A 139 14.45 10.98 10.74
N VAL A 140 13.70 9.98 10.31
CA VAL A 140 14.07 9.10 9.21
C VAL A 140 13.43 9.62 7.92
N LYS A 141 14.27 9.88 6.92
CA LYS A 141 13.83 10.30 5.58
C LYS A 141 13.58 9.06 4.73
N THR A 142 12.34 8.89 4.25
CA THR A 142 11.98 7.82 3.34
C THR A 142 11.63 8.41 1.97
N VAL A 143 12.29 7.91 0.92
CA VAL A 143 12.04 8.30 -0.47
C VAL A 143 11.16 7.25 -1.12
N TYR A 144 10.09 7.69 -1.78
CA TYR A 144 9.13 6.84 -2.47
C TYR A 144 9.16 7.12 -3.98
N VAL A 145 8.88 6.09 -4.79
CA VAL A 145 8.81 6.20 -6.26
C VAL A 145 7.71 5.30 -6.79
N LEU A 146 6.78 5.86 -7.57
CA LEU A 146 5.82 5.09 -8.37
C LEU A 146 6.55 4.51 -9.59
N VAL A 147 6.83 3.21 -9.58
CA VAL A 147 7.71 2.57 -10.58
C VAL A 147 6.97 1.81 -11.67
N LYS A 148 5.71 1.43 -11.44
CA LYS A 148 4.92 0.68 -12.43
C LYS A 148 3.42 0.89 -12.21
N GLU A 149 2.72 0.99 -13.32
CA GLU A 149 1.26 0.95 -13.41
C GLU A 149 0.88 -0.20 -14.34
N GLY A 150 -0.33 -0.72 -14.20
CA GLY A 150 -0.85 -1.75 -15.09
C GLY A 150 -2.16 -2.32 -14.58
N GLU A 151 -2.50 -3.50 -15.06
CA GLU A 151 -3.71 -4.22 -14.67
C GLU A 151 -3.37 -5.67 -14.34
N GLU A 152 -4.01 -6.23 -13.32
CA GLU A 152 -3.84 -7.62 -12.90
C GLU A 152 -5.20 -8.23 -12.54
N MET A 153 -5.38 -9.52 -12.85
CA MET A 153 -6.54 -10.28 -12.38
C MET A 153 -6.37 -10.61 -10.89
N ILE A 154 -7.24 -10.04 -10.05
CA ILE A 154 -7.17 -10.14 -8.59
C ILE A 154 -8.57 -10.41 -8.04
N LEU A 155 -8.72 -11.56 -7.36
CA LEU A 155 -10.01 -12.04 -6.83
C LEU A 155 -11.09 -12.10 -7.93
N GLY A 156 -10.73 -12.66 -9.09
CA GLY A 156 -11.61 -12.82 -10.24
C GLY A 156 -11.97 -11.53 -10.99
N LYS A 157 -11.45 -10.36 -10.60
CA LYS A 157 -11.70 -9.07 -11.25
C LYS A 157 -10.42 -8.51 -11.86
N LEU A 158 -10.51 -7.92 -13.05
CA LEU A 158 -9.43 -7.13 -13.62
C LEU A 158 -9.34 -5.82 -12.82
N ARG A 159 -8.18 -5.55 -12.22
CA ARG A 159 -7.96 -4.38 -11.36
C ARG A 159 -6.77 -3.57 -11.84
N LYS A 160 -6.90 -2.25 -11.81
CA LYS A 160 -5.77 -1.33 -11.96
C LYS A 160 -4.83 -1.54 -10.78
N VAL A 161 -3.53 -1.62 -11.03
CA VAL A 161 -2.50 -1.82 -10.01
C VAL A 161 -1.39 -0.80 -10.16
N VAL A 162 -0.88 -0.33 -9.02
CA VAL A 162 0.35 0.47 -8.98
C VAL A 162 1.36 -0.13 -8.03
N ARG A 163 2.64 -0.07 -8.44
CA ARG A 163 3.77 -0.49 -7.63
C ARG A 163 4.57 0.72 -7.21
N VAL A 164 4.79 0.83 -5.91
CA VAL A 164 5.63 1.85 -5.30
C VAL A 164 6.84 1.17 -4.70
N LYS A 165 8.02 1.74 -4.96
CA LYS A 165 9.25 1.42 -4.22
C LYS A 165 9.50 2.50 -3.19
N TYR A 166 10.08 2.13 -2.07
CA TYR A 166 10.57 3.10 -1.11
C TYR A 166 11.85 2.63 -0.45
N SER A 167 12.65 3.60 -0.03
CA SER A 167 13.91 3.33 0.64
C SER A 167 14.22 4.38 1.68
N HIS A 168 14.91 3.96 2.73
CA HIS A 168 15.42 4.84 3.77
C HIS A 168 16.72 4.26 4.32
N ASP A 169 17.54 5.13 4.89
CA ASP A 169 18.71 4.74 5.66
C ASP A 169 18.36 4.84 7.14
N PHE A 170 18.62 3.76 7.88
CA PHE A 170 18.42 3.71 9.32
C PHE A 170 19.59 2.98 9.94
N ASP A 171 20.20 3.60 10.95
CA ASP A 171 21.37 3.06 11.67
C ASP A 171 22.51 2.59 10.74
N GLY A 172 22.82 3.38 9.71
CA GLY A 172 23.87 3.06 8.73
C GLY A 172 23.52 1.94 7.73
N VAL A 173 22.30 1.38 7.79
CA VAL A 173 21.82 0.33 6.91
C VAL A 173 20.80 0.87 5.91
N HIS A 174 20.97 0.50 4.63
CA HIS A 174 20.04 0.85 3.57
C HIS A 174 18.89 -0.16 3.47
N TYR A 175 17.67 0.30 3.72
CA TYR A 175 16.45 -0.49 3.58
C TYR A 175 15.72 -0.10 2.30
N ALA A 176 15.44 -1.08 1.44
CA ALA A 176 14.64 -0.92 0.24
C ALA A 176 13.47 -1.91 0.24
N GLN A 177 12.27 -1.41 0.00
CA GLN A 177 11.03 -2.18 0.00
C GLN A 177 10.12 -1.74 -1.16
N SER A 178 9.09 -2.53 -1.42
CA SER A 178 8.04 -2.15 -2.36
C SER A 178 6.67 -2.63 -1.90
N TYR A 179 5.63 -1.97 -2.38
CA TYR A 179 4.25 -2.42 -2.21
C TYR A 179 3.44 -2.26 -3.49
N VAL A 180 2.32 -2.97 -3.52
CA VAL A 180 1.33 -2.90 -4.59
C VAL A 180 -0.01 -2.45 -4.02
N LEU A 181 -0.60 -1.44 -4.66
CA LEU A 181 -1.98 -1.04 -4.47
C LEU A 181 -2.81 -1.61 -5.63
N ALA A 182 -4.03 -2.07 -5.34
CA ALA A 182 -4.99 -2.53 -6.35
C ALA A 182 -6.30 -1.76 -6.22
N SER A 183 -6.93 -1.47 -7.35
CA SER A 183 -8.16 -0.68 -7.40
C SER A 183 -9.28 -1.36 -6.63
N GLY A 184 -9.97 -0.60 -5.77
CA GLY A 184 -11.03 -1.09 -4.90
C GLY A 184 -10.56 -1.93 -3.70
N LEU A 185 -9.25 -2.17 -3.52
CA LEU A 185 -8.71 -2.98 -2.41
C LEU A 185 -7.64 -2.24 -1.58
N GLY A 186 -7.04 -1.18 -2.12
CA GLY A 186 -5.91 -0.51 -1.50
C GLY A 186 -4.66 -1.39 -1.50
N LEU A 187 -3.89 -1.36 -0.41
CA LEU A 187 -2.62 -2.10 -0.29
C LEU A 187 -2.86 -3.60 -0.14
N ILE A 188 -2.30 -4.36 -1.10
CA ILE A 188 -2.47 -5.82 -1.21
C ILE A 188 -1.18 -6.63 -1.11
N ARG A 189 0.00 -6.00 -1.20
CA ARG A 189 1.28 -6.71 -1.15
C ARG A 189 2.41 -5.82 -0.67
N ARG A 190 3.35 -6.38 0.10
CA ARG A 190 4.63 -5.75 0.47
C ARG A 190 5.79 -6.73 0.26
N ARG A 191 6.95 -6.20 -0.13
CA ARG A 191 8.16 -6.95 -0.42
C ARG A 191 9.42 -6.22 0.04
N ASN A 192 10.41 -6.98 0.50
CA ASN A 192 11.78 -6.49 0.67
C ASN A 192 12.49 -6.52 -0.69
N LEU A 193 13.29 -5.49 -0.95
CA LEU A 193 14.16 -5.40 -2.12
C LEU A 193 15.65 -5.51 -1.73
N SER A 194 15.98 -5.29 -0.45
CA SER A 194 17.32 -5.54 0.07
C SER A 194 17.63 -7.05 0.06
N PRO A 195 18.88 -7.46 -0.25
CA PRO A 195 19.27 -8.86 -0.25
C PRO A 195 19.10 -9.50 1.14
N GLY A 196 18.48 -10.67 1.20
CA GLY A 196 18.29 -11.42 2.44
C GLY A 196 17.17 -12.45 2.34
N PRO A 197 17.03 -13.34 3.33
CA PRO A 197 15.85 -14.20 3.41
C PRO A 197 14.63 -13.29 3.57
N ASN A 198 13.54 -13.59 2.82
CA ASN A 198 12.21 -12.97 2.92
C ASN A 198 11.92 -11.80 1.97
N GLU A 199 11.97 -12.09 0.66
CA GLU A 199 11.58 -11.14 -0.39
C GLU A 199 10.11 -10.70 -0.29
N ILE A 200 9.20 -11.59 0.15
CA ILE A 200 7.79 -11.26 0.35
C ILE A 200 7.56 -10.98 1.83
N ILE A 201 7.06 -9.80 2.17
CA ILE A 201 6.67 -9.44 3.53
C ILE A 201 5.22 -9.86 3.75
N SER A 202 4.35 -9.49 2.83
CA SER A 202 2.93 -9.81 2.91
C SER A 202 2.25 -9.83 1.54
N THR A 203 1.20 -10.61 1.40
CA THR A 203 0.40 -10.67 0.16
C THR A 203 -1.06 -10.98 0.47
N LEU A 204 -1.95 -10.43 -0.35
CA LEU A 204 -3.37 -10.79 -0.40
C LEU A 204 -3.51 -12.29 -0.66
N VAL A 205 -4.39 -12.92 0.11
CA VAL A 205 -4.83 -14.30 -0.11
C VAL A 205 -5.80 -14.30 -1.29
N GLN A 206 -5.46 -15.02 -2.34
CA GLN A 206 -6.36 -15.33 -3.45
C GLN A 206 -7.00 -16.67 -3.10
N GLU A 207 -8.29 -16.68 -2.76
CA GLU A 207 -9.08 -17.90 -2.57
C GLU A 207 -9.51 -18.50 -3.91
#